data_AF-A0A957KLI8-F1
#
_entry.id   AF-A0A957KLI8-F1
#
_cell.length_a   1.000
_cell.length_b   1.000
_cell.length_c   1.000
_cell.angle_alpha   90.00
_cell.angle_beta   90.00
_cell.angle_gamma   90.00
#
_symmetry.space_group_name_H-M   'P 1'
#
loop_
_entity.id
_entity.type
_entity.pdbx_description
1 polymer ?
#
loop_
_entity_poly.entity_id
_entity_poly.type
_entity_poly.pdbx_seq_one_letter_code
_entity_poly.pdbx_strand_id
1 'polypeptide(L)' 'ADLANYFPEMAPLQGQCKFRASCSHRQEPECAIRDAVTAGAINRERYASYVKMYDYISGQ' A
#
# COMPACT_ATOMS: atom_id res chain seq x y z
N ALA A 1 0.78 -10.64 -9.54
CA ALA A 1 1.38 -9.29 -9.46
C ALA A 1 0.81 -8.62 -8.21
N ASP A 2 1.64 -7.96 -7.40
CA ASP A 2 1.15 -7.25 -6.21
C ASP A 2 0.32 -6.02 -6.60
N LEU A 3 -0.85 -5.82 -5.99
CA LEU A 3 -1.80 -4.76 -6.33
C LEU A 3 -1.16 -3.37 -6.25
N ALA A 4 -0.24 -3.14 -5.31
CA ALA A 4 0.40 -1.85 -5.12
C ALA A 4 1.36 -1.49 -6.28
N ASN A 5 1.81 -2.45 -7.09
CA ASN A 5 2.57 -2.15 -8.32
C ASN A 5 1.74 -1.42 -9.38
N TYR A 6 0.41 -1.50 -9.31
CA TYR A 6 -0.48 -0.79 -10.24
C TYR A 6 -0.76 0.65 -9.81
N PHE A 7 -0.27 1.07 -8.66
CA PHE A 7 -0.36 2.44 -8.17
C PHE A 7 1.02 3.09 -8.32
N PRO A 8 1.20 4.05 -9.23
CA PRO A 8 2.53 4.61 -9.52
C PRO A 8 3.16 5.30 -8.30
N GLU A 9 2.35 5.87 -7.42
CA GLU A 9 2.82 6.42 -6.15
C GLU A 9 3.27 5.37 -5.11
N MET A 10 2.86 4.10 -5.27
CA MET A 10 3.19 3.00 -4.35
C MET A 10 4.28 2.07 -4.89
N ALA A 11 4.34 1.89 -6.21
CA ALA A 11 5.33 1.06 -6.90
C ALA A 11 6.79 1.31 -6.46
N PRO A 12 7.30 2.55 -6.33
CA PRO A 12 8.69 2.78 -5.92
C PRO A 12 8.98 2.38 -4.47
N LEU A 13 7.95 2.25 -3.63
CA LEU A 13 8.06 1.92 -2.20
C LEU A 13 7.92 0.41 -1.93
N GLN A 14 7.71 -0.38 -2.98
CA GLN A 14 7.61 -1.84 -2.88
C GLN A 14 8.89 -2.44 -2.30
N GLY A 15 8.72 -3.39 -1.37
CA GLY A 15 9.84 -4.04 -0.68
C GLY A 15 10.54 -3.20 0.40
N GLN A 16 10.19 -1.92 0.56
CA GLN A 16 10.76 -1.04 1.60
C GLN A 16 10.06 -1.17 2.96
N CYS A 17 8.96 -1.92 3.03
CA CYS A 17 8.27 -2.21 4.28
C CYS A 17 9.07 -3.23 5.11
N LYS A 18 8.91 -3.20 6.44
CA LYS A 18 9.52 -4.20 7.34
C LYS A 18 9.24 -5.65 6.92
N PHE A 19 7.99 -5.93 6.54
CA PHE A 19 7.54 -7.26 6.10
C PHE A 19 7.79 -7.53 4.60
N ARG A 20 8.45 -6.61 3.88
CA ARG A 20 8.78 -6.72 2.45
C ARG A 20 7.56 -7.18 1.61
N ALA A 21 7.65 -8.35 0.97
CA ALA A 21 6.61 -8.92 0.11
C ALA A 21 5.37 -9.43 0.85
N SER A 22 5.43 -9.60 2.17
CA SER A 22 4.28 -10.02 3.00
C SER A 22 3.48 -8.85 3.55
N CYS A 23 3.83 -7.62 3.17
CA CYS A 23 3.12 -6.42 3.59
C CYS A 23 1.86 -6.23 2.71
N SER A 24 0.68 -6.33 3.32
CA SER A 24 -0.61 -5.88 2.77
C SER A 24 -0.79 -4.36 2.74
N HIS A 25 0.14 -3.61 3.34
CA HIS A 25 0.13 -2.15 3.42
C HIS A 25 -1.07 -1.53 4.17
N ARG A 26 -1.90 -2.30 4.88
CA ARG A 26 -3.13 -1.81 5.54
C ARG A 26 -2.94 -1.47 7.02
N GLN A 27 -2.33 -2.37 7.78
CA GLN A 27 -2.29 -2.29 9.24
C GLN A 27 -0.92 -2.61 9.85
N GLU A 28 0.01 -3.12 9.04
CA GLU A 28 1.32 -3.50 9.51
C GLU A 28 2.12 -2.31 10.03
N PRO A 29 2.90 -2.51 11.11
CA PRO A 29 3.84 -1.52 11.60
C PRO A 29 4.99 -1.33 10.60
N GLU A 30 5.56 -0.12 10.57
CA GLU A 30 6.74 0.20 9.75
C GLU A 30 6.52 -0.14 8.24
N CYS A 31 5.37 0.31 7.73
CA CYS A 31 4.97 0.18 6.33
C CYS A 31 5.31 1.47 5.57
N ALA A 32 6.23 1.38 4.60
CA ALA A 32 6.67 2.52 3.79
C ALA A 32 5.52 3.23 3.07
N ILE A 33 4.49 2.49 2.63
CA ILE A 33 3.29 3.07 2.01
C ILE A 33 2.50 3.93 3.01
N ARG A 34 2.24 3.41 4.22
CA ARG A 34 1.48 4.14 5.24
C ARG A 34 2.25 5.35 5.77
N ASP A 35 3.57 5.23 5.87
CA ASP A 35 4.45 6.34 6.21
C ASP A 35 4.37 7.45 5.14
N ALA A 36 4.48 7.07 3.86
CA ALA A 36 4.34 7.99 2.73
C ALA A 36 2.94 8.65 2.66
N VAL A 37 1.88 7.94 3.03
CA VAL A 37 0.52 8.52 3.19
C VAL A 37 0.48 9.54 4.32
N THR A 38 1.13 9.24 5.44
CA THR A 38 1.19 10.12 6.62
C THR A 38 1.99 11.38 6.32
N ALA A 39 3.11 11.23 5.61
CA ALA A 39 3.95 12.32 5.14
C ALA A 39 3.35 13.13 3.97
N GLY A 40 2.22 12.69 3.41
CA GLY A 40 1.53 13.37 2.30
C GLY A 40 2.13 13.11 0.91
N ALA A 41 3.15 12.24 0.80
CA ALA A 41 3.73 11.83 -0.48
C ALA A 41 2.77 10.92 -1.29
N ILE A 42 1.91 10.17 -0.60
CA ILE A 42 0.79 9.46 -1.21
C ILE A 42 -0.52 10.17 -0.82
N ASN A 43 -1.33 10.49 -1.82
CA ASN A 43 -2.64 11.07 -1.58
C ASN A 43 -3.55 10.06 -0.83
N ARG A 44 -4.23 10.53 0.22
CA ARG A 44 -5.10 9.69 1.08
C ARG A 44 -6.24 9.01 0.30
N GLU A 45 -6.83 9.66 -0.71
CA GLU A 45 -7.88 9.06 -1.54
C GLU A 45 -7.34 7.93 -2.43
N ARG A 46 -6.10 8.07 -2.92
CA ARG A 46 -5.42 7.02 -3.67
C ARG A 46 -5.16 5.80 -2.79
N TYR A 47 -4.69 6.02 -1.55
CA TYR A 47 -4.56 4.95 -0.57
C TYR A 47 -5.91 4.31 -0.21
N ALA A 48 -6.96 5.10 -0.01
CA ALA A 48 -8.30 4.56 0.25
C ALA A 48 -8.82 3.70 -0.92
N SER A 49 -8.53 4.08 -2.16
CA SER A 49 -8.85 3.29 -3.36
C SER A 49 -8.11 1.96 -3.37
N TYR A 50 -6.82 1.97 -3.05
CA TYR A 50 -6.03 0.75 -2.88
C TYR A 50 -6.65 -0.18 -1.83
N VAL A 51 -6.99 0.32 -0.64
CA VAL A 51 -7.58 -0.49 0.44
C VAL A 51 -8.90 -1.13 0.00
N LYS A 52 -9.77 -0.37 -0.68
CA LYS A 52 -11.04 -0.89 -1.21
C LYS A 52 -10.84 -2.00 -2.24
N MET A 53 -9.91 -1.81 -3.18
CA MET A 53 -9.59 -2.83 -4.20
C MET A 53 -8.99 -4.08 -3.56
N TYR A 54 -8.09 -3.91 -2.60
CA TYR A 54 -7.48 -5.03 -1.87
C TYR A 54 -8.53 -5.87 -1.14
N ASP A 55 -9.47 -5.20 -0.46
CA ASP A 55 -10.56 -5.85 0.26
C ASP A 55 -11.49 -6.63 -0.68
N TYR A 56 -11.85 -6.03 -1.82
CA TYR A 56 -12.64 -6.68 -2.87
C TYR A 56 -11.98 -7.94 -3.44
N ILE A 57 -10.66 -7.91 -3.63
CA ILE A 57 -9.91 -9.06 -4.17
C ILE A 57 -9.69 -10.13 -3.10
N SER A 58 -9.47 -9.74 -1.84
CA SER A 58 -9.18 -10.68 -0.74
C SER A 58 -10.43 -11.35 -0.16
N GLY A 59 -11.61 -10.82 -0.43
CA GLY A 59 -12.90 -11.39 -0.05
C GLY A 59 -13.48 -12.40 -1.07
N GLN A 60 -12.72 -12.78 -2.10
CA GLN A 60 -13.07 -13.84 -3.05
C GLN A 60 -12.34 -15.15 -2.75
#